data_AF-A0A6J4YCF5-F1
#
_entry.id   AF-A0A6J4YCF5-F1
#
_cell.length_a   1.000
_cell.length_b   1.000
_cell.length_c   1.000
_cell.angle_alpha   90.00
_cell.angle_beta   90.00
_cell.angle_gamma   90.00
#
_symmetry.space_group_name_H-M   'P 1'
#
loop_
_entity.id
_entity.type
_entity.pdbx_description
1 polymer ?
#
loop_
_entity_poly.entity_id
_entity_poly.type
_entity_poly.pdbx_seq_one_letter_code
_entity_poly.pdbx_strand_id
1 'polypeptide(L)'
;MVEYLTETTLAIPMIQIILLMVLSTLTLLFGKLRLALLINYIFILNWAYFLNRDLLISMAPSSFKYISTLYFLFGILIVLIAAFSFLFQKEKE
;
A
#
# COMPACT_ATOMS: atom_id res chain seq x y z
N MET A 1 -17.00 18.65 7.14
CA MET A 1 -16.90 17.99 5.82
C MET A 1 -15.51 17.42 5.59
N VAL A 2 -14.44 18.21 5.70
CA VAL A 2 -13.05 17.71 5.58
C VAL A 2 -12.67 16.75 6.71
N GLU A 3 -13.16 16.98 7.93
CA GLU A 3 -12.97 16.06 9.06
C GLU A 3 -13.37 14.62 8.74
N TYR A 4 -14.55 14.40 8.15
CA TYR A 4 -15.00 13.06 7.73
C TYR A 4 -14.07 12.37 6.73
N LEU A 5 -13.29 13.13 5.94
CA LEU A 5 -12.34 12.56 4.98
C LEU A 5 -11.05 12.08 5.64
N THR A 6 -10.72 12.67 6.80
CA THR A 6 -9.53 12.38 7.59
C THR A 6 -9.80 11.50 8.81
N GLU A 7 -11.06 11.33 9.19
CA GLU A 7 -11.46 10.48 10.29
C GLU A 7 -11.04 9.03 10.06
N THR A 8 -10.40 8.44 11.07
CA THR A 8 -10.02 7.03 11.13
C THR A 8 -11.14 6.16 11.71
N THR A 9 -12.38 6.65 11.74
CA THR A 9 -13.56 5.85 12.12
C THR A 9 -13.79 4.71 11.13
N LEU A 10 -13.33 4.87 9.89
CA LEU A 10 -13.17 3.82 8.90
C LEU A 10 -11.79 3.15 9.05
N ALA A 11 -11.72 1.84 8.80
CA ALA A 11 -10.47 1.06 8.83
C ALA A 11 -9.37 1.63 7.90
N ILE A 12 -9.76 2.42 6.90
CA ILE A 12 -8.87 3.15 5.99
C ILE A 12 -9.42 4.57 5.80
N PRO A 13 -8.64 5.64 6.05
CA PRO A 13 -9.10 7.02 5.84
C PRO A 13 -9.46 7.29 4.38
N MET A 14 -10.61 7.94 4.16
CA MET A 14 -11.17 8.16 2.82
C MET A 14 -10.25 9.02 1.93
N ILE A 15 -9.54 9.98 2.52
CA ILE A 15 -8.54 10.78 1.80
C ILE A 15 -7.41 9.94 1.20
N GLN A 16 -7.01 8.84 1.86
CA GLN A 16 -5.96 7.96 1.35
C GLN A 16 -6.44 7.14 0.15
N ILE A 17 -7.71 6.73 0.16
CA ILE A 17 -8.33 6.03 -0.99
C ILE A 17 -8.43 6.98 -2.19
N ILE A 18 -8.89 8.22 -1.97
CA ILE A 18 -8.95 9.25 -3.02
C ILE A 18 -7.56 9.50 -3.61
N LEU A 19 -6.55 9.65 -2.76
CA LEU A 19 -5.17 9.85 -3.19
C LEU A 19 -4.65 8.66 -4.02
N LEU A 20 -4.90 7.43 -3.58
CA LEU A 20 -4.53 6.22 -4.33
C LEU A 20 -5.18 6.20 -5.72
N MET A 21 -6.48 6.51 -5.80
CA MET A 21 -7.20 6.56 -7.08
C MET A 21 -6.59 7.60 -8.02
N VAL A 22 -6.40 8.84 -7.55
CA VAL A 22 -5.84 9.93 -8.38
C VAL A 22 -4.44 9.57 -8.88
N LEU A 23 -3.56 9.09 -8.00
CA LEU A 23 -2.19 8.72 -8.38
C LEU A 23 -2.18 7.54 -9.35
N SER A 24 -3.03 6.53 -9.13
CA SER A 24 -3.13 5.36 -10.03
C SER A 24 -3.64 5.77 -11.41
N THR A 25 -4.71 6.57 -11.47
CA THR A 25 -5.27 7.05 -12.73
C THR A 25 -4.28 7.91 -13.50
N LEU A 26 -3.63 8.89 -12.86
CA LEU A 26 -2.62 9.72 -13.51
C LEU A 26 -1.48 8.86 -14.08
N THR A 27 -0.98 7.94 -13.27
CA THR A 27 0.14 7.08 -13.67
C THR A 27 -0.23 6.17 -14.84
N LEU A 28 -1.45 5.65 -14.87
CA LEU A 28 -1.97 4.88 -15.99
C LEU A 28 -2.19 5.74 -17.24
N LEU A 29 -2.66 6.99 -17.11
CA LEU A 29 -2.81 7.92 -18.23
C LEU A 29 -1.47 8.25 -18.91
N PHE A 30 -0.38 8.25 -18.16
CA PHE A 30 0.98 8.38 -18.70
C PHE A 30 1.57 7.04 -19.22
N GLY A 31 0.78 5.97 -19.30
CA GLY A 31 1.22 4.65 -19.78
C GLY A 31 2.12 3.88 -18.80
N LYS A 32 2.36 4.42 -17.60
CA LYS A 32 3.33 3.88 -16.63
C LYS A 32 2.73 2.80 -15.73
N LEU A 33 2.20 1.73 -16.33
CA LEU A 33 1.53 0.62 -15.62
C LEU A 33 2.28 0.12 -14.37
N ARG A 34 3.61 0.01 -14.45
CA ARG A 34 4.46 -0.48 -13.35
C ARG A 34 4.54 0.48 -12.17
N LEU A 35 4.57 1.78 -12.46
CA LEU A 35 4.55 2.80 -11.43
C LEU A 35 3.19 2.81 -10.72
N ALA A 36 2.10 2.56 -11.47
CA ALA A 36 0.77 2.43 -10.87
C ALA A 36 0.73 1.22 -9.92
N LEU A 37 1.29 0.08 -10.32
CA LEU A 37 1.43 -1.11 -9.47
C LEU A 37 2.25 -0.81 -8.20
N LEU A 38 3.39 -0.12 -8.34
CA LEU A 38 4.23 0.27 -7.21
C LEU A 38 3.47 1.14 -6.21
N ILE A 39 2.75 2.15 -6.68
CA ILE A 39 1.93 3.03 -5.83
C ILE A 39 0.86 2.20 -5.10
N ASN A 40 0.16 1.30 -5.80
CA ASN A 40 -0.86 0.45 -5.20
C ASN A 40 -0.28 -0.46 -4.10
N TYR A 41 0.86 -1.10 -4.35
CA TYR A 41 1.48 -1.97 -3.36
C TYR A 41 1.97 -1.22 -2.12
N ILE A 42 2.48 0.00 -2.27
CA ILE A 42 2.86 0.85 -1.13
C ILE A 42 1.64 1.18 -0.27
N PHE A 43 0.53 1.60 -0.87
CA PHE A 43 -0.70 1.93 -0.12
C PHE A 43 -1.28 0.70 0.59
N ILE A 44 -1.34 -0.44 -0.08
CA ILE A 44 -1.84 -1.69 0.52
C ILE A 44 -0.94 -2.10 1.69
N LEU A 45 0.39 -2.03 1.54
CA LEU A 45 1.33 -2.33 2.62
C LEU A 45 1.15 -1.37 3.81
N ASN A 46 0.94 -0.09 3.53
CA ASN A 46 0.69 0.92 4.55
C ASN A 46 -0.61 0.62 5.34
N TRP A 47 -1.69 0.27 4.66
CA TRP A 47 -2.97 -0.05 5.29
C TRP A 47 -2.95 -1.38 6.05
N ALA A 48 -2.43 -2.42 5.40
CA ALA A 48 -2.45 -3.77 5.95
C ALA A 48 -1.51 -3.92 7.15
N TYR A 49 -0.38 -3.19 7.16
CA TYR A 49 0.57 -3.25 8.25
C TYR A 49 0.44 -2.07 9.21
N PHE A 50 0.69 -0.83 8.78
CA PHE A 50 0.88 0.30 9.71
C PHE A 50 -0.42 0.75 10.40
N LEU A 51 -1.52 0.88 9.65
CA LEU A 51 -2.79 1.35 10.22
C LEU A 51 -3.48 0.32 11.12
N ASN A 52 -3.32 -0.97 10.82
CA ASN A 52 -3.95 -2.05 11.59
C ASN A 52 -3.00 -2.73 12.56
N ARG A 53 -1.73 -2.28 12.66
CA ARG A 53 -0.69 -2.95 13.43
C ARG A 53 -1.08 -3.19 14.88
N ASP A 54 -1.47 -2.12 15.57
CA ASP A 54 -1.69 -2.16 17.01
C ASP A 54 -2.96 -2.95 17.36
N LEU A 55 -3.96 -2.91 16.47
CA LEU A 55 -5.16 -3.72 16.58
C LEU A 55 -4.87 -5.21 16.31
N LEU A 56 -4.07 -5.53 15.29
CA LEU A 56 -3.65 -6.89 14.96
C LEU A 56 -2.70 -7.48 16.01
N ILE A 57 -1.85 -6.68 16.64
CA ILE A 57 -0.92 -7.14 17.68
C ILE A 57 -1.63 -7.31 19.04
N SER A 58 -2.60 -6.45 19.36
CA SER A 58 -3.31 -6.51 20.66
C SER A 58 -4.36 -7.62 20.73
N MET A 59 -4.99 -7.99 19.61
CA MET A 59 -6.03 -9.03 19.59
C MET A 59 -5.50 -10.45 19.35
N ALA A 60 -4.23 -10.60 18.96
CA ALA A 60 -3.77 -11.85 18.38
C ALA A 60 -2.90 -12.70 19.32
N PRO A 61 -3.00 -14.05 19.23
CA PRO A 61 -2.13 -14.97 19.97
C PRO A 61 -0.64 -14.71 19.69
N SER A 62 0.25 -15.09 20.60
CA SER A 62 1.70 -14.91 20.45
C SER A 62 2.28 -15.43 19.12
N SER A 63 1.68 -16.48 18.54
CA SER A 63 2.00 -17.04 17.22
C SER A 63 1.74 -16.07 16.06
N PHE A 64 0.80 -15.14 16.21
CA PHE A 64 0.36 -14.22 15.16
C PHE A 64 1.37 -13.08 14.92
N LYS A 65 2.21 -12.77 15.92
CA LYS A 65 3.30 -11.79 15.80
C LYS A 65 4.28 -12.18 14.69
N TYR A 66 4.61 -13.47 14.59
CA TYR A 66 5.50 -14.00 13.55
C TYR A 66 4.84 -13.93 12.17
N ILE A 67 3.56 -14.30 12.07
CA ILE A 67 2.79 -14.25 10.83
C ILE A 67 2.66 -12.80 10.31
N SER A 68 2.32 -11.86 11.18
CA SER A 68 2.23 -10.43 10.85
C SER A 68 3.57 -9.86 10.37
N THR A 69 4.67 -10.25 11.01
CA THR A 69 6.02 -9.84 10.59
C THR A 69 6.39 -10.43 9.22
N LEU A 70 6.06 -11.70 8.98
CA LEU A 70 6.34 -12.37 7.71
C LEU A 70 5.50 -11.78 6.57
N TYR A 71 4.23 -11.45 6.83
CA TYR A 71 3.36 -10.73 5.90
C TYR A 71 3.92 -9.36 5.52
N PHE A 72 4.45 -8.60 6.49
CA PHE A 72 5.11 -7.32 6.23
C PHE A 72 6.35 -7.46 5.33
N LEU A 73 7.22 -8.41 5.64
CA LEU A 73 8.42 -8.69 4.83
C LEU A 73 8.05 -9.11 3.41
N PHE A 74 7.00 -9.91 3.25
CA PHE A 74 6.48 -10.29 1.94
C PHE A 74 5.95 -9.08 1.16
N GLY A 75 5.25 -8.17 1.82
CA GLY A 75 4.82 -6.90 1.22
C GLY A 75 6.00 -6.03 0.78
N ILE A 76 7.04 -5.91 1.60
CA ILE A 76 8.29 -5.21 1.21
C ILE A 76 8.90 -5.87 -0.03
N LEU A 77 8.97 -7.20 -0.07
CA LEU A 77 9.52 -7.93 -1.22
C LEU A 77 8.77 -7.58 -2.51
N ILE A 78 7.44 -7.53 -2.48
CA ILE A 78 6.62 -7.14 -3.63
C ILE A 78 6.93 -5.69 -4.06
N VAL A 79 7.03 -4.76 -3.12
CA VAL A 79 7.39 -3.36 -3.41
C VAL A 79 8.77 -3.27 -4.05
N LEU A 80 9.75 -4.03 -3.57
CA LEU A 80 11.09 -4.07 -4.15
C LEU A 80 11.09 -4.64 -5.57
N ILE A 81 10.32 -5.71 -5.83
CA ILE A 81 10.16 -6.27 -7.17
C ILE A 81 9.51 -5.24 -8.11
N ALA A 82 8.45 -4.57 -7.66
CA ALA A 82 7.80 -3.51 -8.44
C ALA A 82 8.75 -2.34 -8.72
N ALA A 83 9.56 -1.94 -7.73
CA ALA A 83 10.55 -0.87 -7.87
C ALA A 83 11.65 -1.25 -8.85
N PHE A 84 12.16 -2.48 -8.75
CA PHE A 84 13.15 -3.01 -9.68
C PHE A 84 12.58 -3.06 -11.11
N SER A 85 11.37 -3.58 -11.26
CA SER A 85 10.63 -3.63 -12.52
C SER A 85 10.42 -2.25 -13.14
N PHE A 86 10.21 -1.22 -12.31
CA PHE A 86 10.07 0.17 -12.75
C PHE A 86 11.43 0.79 -13.14
N LEU A 87 12.48 0.61 -12.34
CA LEU A 87 13.78 1.26 -12.54
C LEU A 87 14.61 0.65 -13.68
N PHE A 88 14.52 -0.66 -13.89
CA PHE A 88 15.42 -1.38 -14.80
C PHE A 88 14.81 -1.75 -16.14
N GLN A 89 13.56 -1.37 -16.41
CA GLN A 89 13.01 -1.56 -17.75
C GLN A 89 13.25 -0.34 -18.64
N LYS A 90 14.00 -0.57 -19.72
CA LYS A 90 14.00 0.33 -20.87
C LYS A 90 12.58 0.40 -21.41
N GLU A 91 11.99 1.59 -21.37
CA GLU A 91 10.82 1.94 -22.15
C GLU A 91 11.14 1.57 -23.60
N LYS A 92 10.52 0.50 -24.11
CA LYS A 92 10.54 0.24 -25.54
C LYS A 92 9.55 1.24 -26.14
N GLU A 93 10.10 2.34 -26.68
CA GLU A 93 9.37 3.23 -27.59
C GLU A 93 8.71 2.45 -28.73
#